data_AF-A0A938QTB5-F1
#
_entry.id   AF-A0A938QTB5-F1
#
_cell.length_a   1.000
_cell.length_b   1.000
_cell.length_c   1.000
_cell.angle_alpha   90.00
_cell.angle_beta   90.00
_cell.angle_gamma   90.00
#
_symmetry.space_group_name_H-M   'P 1'
#
loop_
_entity.id
_entity.type
_entity.pdbx_description
1 polymer ?
#
loop_
_entity_poly.entity_id
_entity_poly.type
_entity_poly.pdbx_seq_one_letter_code
_entity_poly.pdbx_strand_id
1 'polypeptide(L)'
;MLPVKFDFKTTEDRRGTNFEGAEAGPADPEGALNIHVRLARDHLVLSVWPVKGEMAQVTDHLAQILGPPKATPSVCGFGDCQDDDKDAPQQTTLWDFDPAERPEVLEKVKSFLGLSS
;
A
#
# COMPACT_ATOMS: atom_id res chain seq x y z
N MET A 1 8.56 -5.77 -6.32
CA MET A 1 9.53 -5.20 -5.37
C MET A 1 9.28 -3.72 -5.28
N LEU A 2 9.42 -3.13 -4.09
CA LEU A 2 9.23 -1.69 -3.88
C LEU A 2 10.42 -0.90 -4.45
N PRO A 3 10.18 0.30 -5.00
CA PRO A 3 11.23 1.12 -5.62
C PRO A 3 12.20 1.74 -4.61
N VAL A 4 11.74 1.95 -3.37
CA VAL A 4 12.55 2.44 -2.26
C VAL A 4 12.49 1.48 -1.08
N LYS A 5 13.46 1.58 -0.17
CA LYS A 5 13.46 0.78 1.06
C LYS A 5 12.51 1.40 2.07
N PHE A 6 11.70 0.55 2.69
CA PHE A 6 10.79 0.93 3.76
C PHE A 6 11.11 0.12 5.01
N ASP A 7 11.06 0.78 6.17
CA ASP A 7 10.99 0.12 7.46
C ASP A 7 9.52 -0.19 7.75
N PHE A 8 9.19 -1.48 7.77
CA PHE A 8 7.81 -1.93 7.96
C PHE A 8 7.53 -2.30 9.41
N LYS A 9 6.42 -1.78 9.92
CA LYS A 9 5.73 -2.29 11.10
C LYS A 9 4.57 -3.18 10.68
N THR A 10 4.56 -4.41 11.16
CA THR A 10 3.46 -5.36 10.92
C THR A 10 2.59 -5.46 12.17
N THR A 11 1.29 -5.24 12.01
CA THR A 11 0.30 -5.37 13.10
C THR A 11 -0.82 -6.30 12.64
N GLU A 12 -1.13 -7.34 13.42
CA GLU A 12 -2.24 -8.26 13.13
C GLU A 12 -3.35 -8.12 14.17
N ASP A 13 -4.58 -7.96 13.68
CA ASP A 13 -5.78 -7.87 14.50
C ASP A 13 -6.93 -8.68 13.90
N ARG A 14 -8.07 -8.73 14.60
CA ARG A 14 -9.27 -9.48 14.18
C ARG A 14 -9.82 -9.08 12.80
N ARG A 15 -9.45 -7.91 12.28
CA ARG A 15 -9.86 -7.35 10.98
C ARG A 15 -8.86 -7.64 9.85
N GLY A 16 -7.69 -8.19 10.15
CA GLY A 16 -6.66 -8.49 9.17
C GLY A 16 -5.24 -8.15 9.62
N THR A 17 -4.34 -8.14 8.64
CA THR A 17 -2.92 -7.83 8.83
C THR A 17 -2.62 -6.48 8.19
N ASN A 18 -1.96 -5.60 8.93
CA ASN A 18 -1.54 -4.27 8.47
C ASN A 18 -0.02 -4.23 8.34
N PHE A 19 0.46 -3.67 7.25
CA PHE A 19 1.87 -3.40 6.97
C PHE A 19 2.03 -1.91 6.75
N GLU A 20 2.62 -1.23 7.72
CA GLU A 20 2.86 0.21 7.69
C GLU A 20 4.35 0.43 7.41
N GLY A 21 4.68 0.90 6.20
CA GLY A 21 6.03 1.17 5.77
C GLY A 21 6.30 2.66 5.73
N ALA A 22 7.35 3.09 6.43
CA ALA A 22 7.93 4.43 6.30
C ALA A 22 9.27 4.34 5.59
N GLU A 23 9.58 5.30 4.71
CA GLU A 23 10.86 5.36 4.00
C GLU A 23 12.06 5.27 4.95
N ALA A 24 12.98 4.34 4.66
CA ALA A 24 14.16 4.11 5.49
C ALA A 24 15.27 5.13 5.15
N GLY A 25 15.59 6.05 6.06
CA GLY A 25 16.65 7.05 5.85
C GLY A 25 16.50 8.33 6.68
N PRO A 26 17.38 9.34 6.49
CA PRO A 26 17.20 10.65 7.13
C PRO A 26 15.89 11.25 6.64
N ALA A 27 14.96 11.46 7.58
CA ALA A 27 13.62 11.96 7.30
C ALA A 27 13.71 13.33 6.62
N ASP A 28 13.28 13.39 5.37
CA ASP A 28 12.97 14.66 4.73
C ASP A 28 11.64 15.17 5.33
N PRO A 29 11.65 16.31 6.05
CA PRO A 29 10.45 16.81 6.72
C PRO A 29 9.37 17.29 5.73
N GLU A 30 9.66 17.40 4.43
CA GLU A 30 8.73 17.88 3.40
C GLU A 30 8.01 16.75 2.62
N GLY A 31 8.23 15.48 2.95
CA GLY A 31 7.39 14.41 2.41
C GLY A 31 8.02 13.03 2.35
N ALA A 32 8.32 12.45 3.52
CA ALA A 32 8.69 11.04 3.63
C ALA A 32 7.64 10.14 2.96
N LEU A 33 8.11 9.14 2.20
CA LEU A 33 7.22 8.19 1.56
C LEU A 33 6.63 7.24 2.60
N ASN A 34 5.32 7.06 2.53
CA ASN A 34 4.58 6.14 3.37
C ASN A 34 3.72 5.22 2.49
N ILE A 35 3.71 3.96 2.87
CA ILE A 35 2.90 2.92 2.25
C ILE A 35 2.19 2.15 3.35
N HIS A 36 0.89 1.98 3.21
CA HIS A 36 0.12 1.11 4.09
C HIS A 36 -0.59 0.04 3.25
N VAL A 37 -0.34 -1.22 3.60
CA VAL A 37 -1.04 -2.35 3.01
C VAL A 37 -1.85 -3.02 4.11
N ARG A 38 -3.16 -3.10 3.91
CA ARG A 38 -4.08 -3.81 4.80
C ARG A 38 -4.64 -5.02 4.08
N LEU A 39 -4.34 -6.21 4.59
CA LEU A 39 -4.90 -7.47 4.13
C LEU A 39 -6.01 -7.93 5.08
N ALA A 40 -7.26 -7.78 4.65
CA ALA A 40 -8.43 -8.26 5.36
C ALA A 40 -8.72 -9.74 5.04
N ARG A 41 -9.95 -10.19 5.32
CA ARG A 41 -10.38 -11.58 5.08
C ARG A 41 -10.46 -11.91 3.58
N ASP A 42 -10.99 -10.98 2.80
CA ASP A 42 -11.46 -11.13 1.42
C ASP A 42 -11.01 -10.00 0.50
N HIS A 43 -10.26 -9.03 1.04
CA HIS A 43 -9.78 -7.89 0.28
C HIS A 43 -8.44 -7.36 0.80
N LEU A 44 -7.75 -6.63 -0.05
CA LEU A 44 -6.53 -5.89 0.24
C LEU A 44 -6.70 -4.43 -0.13
N VAL A 45 -6.27 -3.54 0.76
CA VAL A 45 -6.18 -2.10 0.51
C VAL A 45 -4.72 -1.69 0.49
N LEU A 46 -4.30 -1.00 -0.57
CA LEU A 46 -3.02 -0.30 -0.67
C LEU A 46 -3.27 1.19 -0.59
N SER A 47 -2.64 1.86 0.36
CA SER A 47 -2.69 3.30 0.56
C SER A 47 -1.28 3.88 0.44
N VAL A 48 -1.10 4.94 -0.35
CA VAL A 48 0.21 5.55 -0.65
C VAL A 48 0.16 7.06 -0.47
N TRP A 49 1.17 7.62 0.22
CA TRP A 49 1.35 9.07 0.35
C TRP A 49 2.82 9.47 0.59
N PRO A 50 3.31 10.56 -0.03
CA PRO A 50 2.77 11.17 -1.25
C PRO A 50 2.97 10.27 -2.49
N VAL A 51 2.11 10.42 -3.50
CA VAL A 51 2.29 9.78 -4.82
C VAL A 51 3.25 10.66 -5.64
N LYS A 52 4.55 10.40 -5.50
CA LYS A 52 5.61 11.11 -6.23
C LYS A 52 6.67 10.13 -6.75
N GLY A 53 7.29 10.48 -7.88
CA GLY A 53 8.37 9.68 -8.47
C GLY A 53 7.95 8.22 -8.71
N GLU A 54 8.76 7.29 -8.23
CA GLU A 54 8.55 5.84 -8.41
C GLU A 54 7.33 5.30 -7.63
N MET A 55 6.80 6.04 -6.64
CA MET A 55 5.61 5.62 -5.90
C MET A 55 4.33 5.60 -6.74
N ALA A 56 4.32 6.33 -7.86
CA ALA A 56 3.20 6.30 -8.81
C ALA A 56 2.98 4.91 -9.45
N GLN A 57 4.02 4.07 -9.49
CA GLN A 57 3.97 2.74 -10.12
C GLN A 57 3.73 1.59 -9.12
N VAL A 58 3.63 1.88 -7.82
CA VAL A 58 3.49 0.85 -6.77
C VAL A 58 2.22 0.04 -6.95
N THR A 59 1.12 0.68 -7.35
CA THR A 59 -0.13 -0.04 -7.66
C THR A 59 0.04 -0.97 -8.86
N ASP A 60 0.70 -0.52 -9.93
CA ASP A 60 0.95 -1.37 -11.10
C ASP A 60 1.84 -2.56 -10.77
N HIS A 61 2.88 -2.35 -9.95
CA HIS A 61 3.75 -3.44 -9.50
C HIS A 61 3.00 -4.47 -8.64
N LEU A 62 2.09 -4.03 -7.77
CA LEU A 62 1.27 -4.96 -6.99
C LEU A 62 0.24 -5.66 -7.88
N ALA A 63 -0.31 -4.96 -8.88
CA ALA A 63 -1.26 -5.54 -9.84
C ALA A 63 -0.62 -6.63 -10.73
N GLN A 64 0.69 -6.56 -11.02
CA GLN A 64 1.40 -7.63 -11.70
C GLN A 64 1.47 -8.94 -10.88
N ILE A 65 1.34 -8.84 -9.55
CA ILE A 65 1.45 -9.99 -8.63
C ILE A 65 0.06 -10.53 -8.27
N LEU A 66 -0.89 -9.64 -7.98
CA LEU A 66 -2.24 -9.98 -7.52
C LEU A 66 -3.28 -10.03 -8.66
N GLY A 67 -2.93 -9.54 -9.86
CA GLY A 67 -3.90 -9.26 -10.91
C GLY A 67 -4.48 -7.85 -10.79
N PRO A 68 -5.41 -7.49 -11.70
CA PRO A 68 -5.98 -6.15 -11.72
C PRO A 68 -6.77 -5.85 -10.43
N PRO A 69 -6.73 -4.61 -9.92
CA PRO A 69 -7.56 -4.21 -8.78
C PRO A 69 -9.05 -4.21 -9.13
N LYS A 70 -9.90 -4.21 -8.09
CA LYS A 70 -11.37 -4.12 -8.24
C LYS A 70 -11.79 -2.85 -9.00
N ALA A 71 -11.06 -1.77 -8.79
CA ALA A 71 -11.28 -0.48 -9.44
C ALA A 71 -9.94 0.22 -9.69
N THR A 72 -9.91 1.09 -10.70
CA THR A 72 -8.80 2.00 -10.96
C THR A 72 -8.46 2.78 -9.68
N PRO A 73 -7.17 2.95 -9.32
CA PRO A 73 -6.77 3.70 -8.14
C PRO A 73 -7.47 5.06 -8.09
N SER A 74 -8.15 5.34 -6.98
CA SER A 74 -8.62 6.69 -6.70
C SER A 74 -7.41 7.53 -6.35
N VAL A 75 -6.87 8.25 -7.34
CA VAL A 75 -5.87 9.29 -7.12
C VAL A 75 -6.65 10.54 -6.74
N CYS A 76 -6.55 10.97 -5.49
CA CYS A 76 -7.03 12.30 -5.14
C CYS A 76 -6.14 13.29 -5.91
N GLY A 77 -6.72 13.96 -6.90
CA GLY A 77 -6.01 14.97 -7.68
C GLY A 77 -5.47 16.07 -6.75
N PHE A 78 -4.24 16.51 -7.01
CA PHE A 78 -3.66 17.72 -6.41
C PHE A 78 -4.68 18.87 -6.50
N GLY A 79 -5.37 19.17 -5.39
CA GLY A 79 -6.30 20.31 -5.29
C GLY A 79 -7.70 20.02 -4.74
N ASP A 80 -8.26 18.80 -4.85
CA ASP A 80 -9.69 18.59 -4.52
C ASP A 80 -9.95 17.97 -3.13
N CYS A 81 -9.00 17.22 -2.56
CA CYS A 81 -9.12 16.64 -1.21
C CYS A 81 -8.04 17.07 -0.21
N GLN A 82 -7.17 18.02 -0.58
CA GLN A 82 -6.11 18.53 0.31
C GLN A 82 -6.58 19.62 1.30
N ASP A 83 -7.77 20.19 1.12
CA ASP A 83 -8.23 21.29 1.98
C ASP A 83 -8.74 20.81 3.34
N ASP A 84 -9.26 19.57 3.44
CA ASP A 84 -9.87 19.05 4.67
C ASP A 84 -9.01 18.05 5.48
N ASP A 85 -8.11 17.28 4.86
CA ASP A 85 -7.35 16.24 5.58
C ASP A 85 -5.95 16.00 4.97
N LYS A 86 -4.93 16.67 5.54
CA LYS A 86 -3.52 16.54 5.10
C LYS A 86 -2.91 15.17 5.39
N ASP A 87 -3.60 14.35 6.18
CA ASP A 87 -3.18 13.01 6.60
C ASP A 87 -3.82 11.91 5.75
N ALA A 88 -4.72 12.25 4.81
CA ALA A 88 -5.36 11.28 3.92
C ALA A 88 -4.41 10.74 2.83
N PRO A 89 -4.50 9.44 2.49
CA PRO A 89 -3.69 8.86 1.44
C PRO A 89 -4.03 9.48 0.07
N GLN A 90 -2.99 9.82 -0.70
CA GLN A 90 -3.18 10.42 -2.04
C GLN A 90 -3.66 9.38 -3.07
N GLN A 91 -3.34 8.10 -2.85
CA GLN A 91 -3.83 7.00 -3.66
C GLN A 91 -4.26 5.85 -2.77
N THR A 92 -5.48 5.37 -3.00
CA THR A 92 -6.01 4.14 -2.38
C THR A 92 -6.46 3.17 -3.46
N THR A 93 -6.02 1.93 -3.40
CA THR A 93 -6.37 0.87 -4.34
C THR A 93 -6.87 -0.36 -3.60
N LEU A 94 -7.92 -1.00 -4.13
CA LEU A 94 -8.57 -2.17 -3.53
C LEU A 94 -8.47 -3.38 -4.46
N TRP A 95 -8.09 -4.53 -3.92
CA TRP A 95 -8.23 -5.85 -4.55
C TRP A 95 -9.21 -6.68 -3.73
N ASP A 96 -10.10 -7.40 -4.40
CA ASP A 96 -10.89 -8.46 -3.77
C ASP A 96 -10.31 -9.82 -4.19
N PHE A 97 -10.42 -10.80 -3.33
CA PHE A 97 -10.02 -12.18 -3.58
C PHE A 97 -10.90 -13.14 -2.78
N ASP A 98 -10.92 -14.43 -3.14
CA ASP A 98 -11.67 -15.40 -2.34
C ASP A 98 -10.99 -15.56 -0.97
N PRO A 99 -11.74 -15.60 0.16
CA PRO A 99 -11.16 -15.82 1.48
C PRO A 99 -10.22 -17.03 1.60
N ALA A 100 -10.43 -18.07 0.77
CA ALA A 100 -9.57 -19.25 0.69
C ALA A 100 -8.18 -18.94 0.11
N GLU A 101 -8.07 -17.91 -0.74
CA GLU A 101 -6.82 -17.46 -1.37
C GLU A 101 -6.00 -16.54 -0.45
N ARG A 102 -6.59 -16.05 0.66
CA ARG A 102 -5.93 -15.14 1.60
C ARG A 102 -4.51 -15.58 2.01
N PRO A 103 -4.22 -16.86 2.33
CA PRO A 103 -2.86 -17.27 2.69
C PRO A 103 -1.85 -17.06 1.55
N GLU A 104 -2.26 -17.32 0.30
CA GLU A 104 -1.43 -17.10 -0.88
C GLU A 104 -1.24 -15.60 -1.14
N VAL A 105 -2.30 -14.80 -1.01
CA VAL A 105 -2.22 -13.34 -1.14
C VAL A 105 -1.29 -12.75 -0.09
N LEU A 106 -1.34 -13.24 1.15
CA LEU A 106 -0.45 -12.81 2.23
C LEU A 106 1.02 -13.07 1.90
N GLU A 107 1.34 -14.24 1.37
CA GLU A 107 2.71 -14.59 0.94
C GLU A 107 3.20 -13.67 -0.18
N LYS A 108 2.36 -13.48 -1.21
CA LYS A 108 2.63 -12.56 -2.33
C LYS A 108 2.90 -11.13 -1.84
N VAL A 109 2.08 -10.65 -0.91
CA VAL A 109 2.22 -9.32 -0.31
C VAL A 109 3.50 -9.20 0.50
N LYS A 110 3.82 -10.17 1.38
CA LYS A 110 5.07 -10.16 2.13
C LYS A 110 6.28 -10.15 1.20
N SER A 111 6.26 -10.94 0.13
CA SER A 111 7.34 -10.95 -0.87
C SER A 111 7.45 -9.61 -1.60
N PHE A 112 6.32 -9.01 -1.99
CA PHE A 112 6.29 -7.68 -2.60
C PHE A 112 6.92 -6.60 -1.72
N LEU A 113 6.60 -6.63 -0.41
CA LEU A 113 7.12 -5.69 0.59
C LEU A 113 8.56 -6.02 1.04
N GLY A 114 9.16 -7.11 0.57
CA GLY A 114 10.50 -7.54 0.99
C GLY A 114 10.55 -8.10 2.42
N LEU A 115 9.41 -8.58 2.94
CA LEU A 115 9.25 -9.16 4.28
C LEU A 115 9.29 -10.69 4.30
N SER A 116 9.39 -11.34 3.14
CA SER A 116 9.60 -12.79 3.06
C SER A 116 11.06 -13.09 3.38
N SER A 117 11.30 -13.78 4.51
CA SER A 117 12.57 -14.44 4.82
C SER A 117 12.74 -15.70 4.00
#